data_AF-A0A2G8PEJ5-F1
#
_entry.id   AF-A0A2G8PEJ5-F1
#
_cell.length_a   1.000
_cell.length_b   1.000
_cell.length_c   1.000
_cell.angle_alpha   90.00
_cell.angle_beta   90.00
_cell.angle_gamma   90.00
#
_symmetry.space_group_name_H-M   'P 1'
#
loop_
_entity.id
_entity.type
_entity.pdbx_description
1 polymer ?
#
loop_
_entity_poly.entity_id
_entity_poly.type
_entity_poly.pdbx_seq_one_letter_code
_entity_poly.pdbx_strand_id
1 'polypeptide(L)'
;MNIAAEITPLFLLGTLAFLGWGFWRARRRGSLAVWVWLQGSLLLLPWVVFLGLLLLGIYLNFAGFLLLLLVFTGLYIAVGRKTRQLAQQELQARRQQLAQMEERQEIPSEGAGETPAEQPLVLRGISAEDLQAIQSIFSLDTFFVTETIPYGEGAIFKGNLRREAEGVVPLLQERLRERLGSRYQLFLVEDASEKPAVVVLPDEIVNYRTSRGAQILAAGLMLASFLATLEVGANLFGFRLLEAPGRWVEALPVAAGIFAILLVHETGHRWMAGKYGVRLSPAFVIPSLGIGTLGSLNRIQSPVPNRKALFDIAFAGPAAGGLLSLVVLLVGLRLSGSGGLYVPTEIFRSSILVGTLARLVLGSQLQAELVPIHPFVAVGWIGLAITALSLLPAGQLDGGRIVQAVYGRKTAARATVITLIALAVAAISNVLALYWALLILFIAREPERPPQDEITETDGQRDALALLALFLMVMTLLPIAPALAGFLNFPNG
;
A
#
# COMPACT_ATOMS: atom_id res chain seq x y z
N MET A 1 -1.71 13.35 31.94
CA MET A 1 -3.10 13.66 31.52
C MET A 1 -3.43 12.88 30.26
N ASN A 2 -4.61 12.26 30.22
CA ASN A 2 -4.94 11.21 29.24
C ASN A 2 -5.41 11.85 27.92
N ILE A 3 -4.48 12.09 26.99
CA ILE A 3 -4.72 12.70 25.67
C ILE A 3 -5.85 11.98 24.90
N ALA A 4 -6.02 10.67 25.12
CA ALA A 4 -7.11 9.89 24.56
C ALA A 4 -8.51 10.37 25.00
N ALA A 5 -8.66 10.89 26.22
CA ALA A 5 -9.94 11.35 26.75
C ALA A 5 -10.39 12.69 26.13
N GLU A 6 -9.44 13.55 25.74
CA GLU A 6 -9.74 14.86 25.13
C GLU A 6 -9.96 14.77 23.62
N ILE A 7 -9.30 13.83 22.93
CA ILE A 7 -9.39 13.69 21.46
C ILE A 7 -10.59 12.85 21.03
N THR A 8 -10.99 11.84 21.82
CA THR A 8 -12.09 10.92 21.46
C THR A 8 -13.43 11.65 21.19
N PRO A 9 -13.85 12.66 21.98
CA PRO A 9 -15.06 13.44 21.69
C PRO A 9 -14.96 14.24 20.40
N LEU A 10 -13.80 14.86 20.13
CA LEU A 10 -13.57 15.65 18.92
C LEU A 10 -13.58 14.77 17.67
N PHE A 11 -12.97 13.59 17.76
CA PHE A 11 -12.98 12.60 16.68
C PHE A 11 -14.39 12.07 16.39
N LEU A 12 -15.19 11.78 17.42
CA LEU A 12 -16.58 11.37 17.27
C LEU A 12 -17.45 12.46 16.64
N LEU A 13 -17.31 13.71 17.09
CA LEU A 13 -18.00 14.86 16.49
C LEU A 13 -17.61 15.04 15.02
N GLY A 14 -16.31 14.97 14.70
CA GLY A 14 -15.82 15.05 13.32
C GLY A 14 -16.36 13.92 12.44
N THR A 15 -16.39 12.69 12.96
CA THR A 15 -16.92 11.52 12.25
C THR A 15 -18.42 11.63 12.02
N LEU A 16 -19.20 12.07 13.02
CA LEU A 16 -20.64 12.31 12.89
C LEU A 16 -20.94 13.44 11.90
N ALA A 17 -20.16 14.53 11.92
CA ALA A 17 -20.29 15.61 10.95
C ALA A 17 -19.96 15.15 9.52
N PHE A 18 -18.91 14.33 9.35
CA PHE A 18 -18.55 13.73 8.06
C PHE A 18 -19.66 12.80 7.53
N LEU A 19 -20.20 11.92 8.38
CA LEU A 19 -21.32 11.06 8.03
C LEU A 19 -22.56 11.88 7.65
N GLY A 20 -22.91 12.91 8.44
CA GLY A 20 -24.04 13.80 8.17
C GLY A 20 -23.90 14.56 6.86
N TRP A 21 -22.71 15.12 6.58
CA TRP A 21 -22.41 15.78 5.31
C TRP A 21 -22.47 14.82 4.12
N GLY A 22 -21.93 13.60 4.29
CA GLY A 22 -22.01 12.53 3.29
C GLY A 22 -23.45 12.15 2.97
N PHE A 23 -24.32 12.04 3.97
CA PHE A 23 -25.75 11.76 3.79
C PHE A 23 -26.45 12.88 3.02
N TRP A 24 -26.20 14.14 3.39
CA TRP A 24 -26.77 15.29 2.70
C TRP A 24 -26.37 15.35 1.23
N ARG A 25 -25.09 15.09 0.92
CA ARG A 25 -24.59 15.01 -0.46
C ARG A 25 -25.20 13.84 -1.23
N ALA A 26 -25.35 12.68 -0.58
CA ALA A 26 -25.94 11.49 -1.18
C ALA A 26 -27.43 11.71 -1.51
N ARG A 27 -28.19 12.36 -0.61
CA ARG A 27 -29.60 12.69 -0.82
C ARG A 27 -29.85 13.56 -2.06
N ARG A 28 -28.91 14.46 -2.38
CA ARG A 28 -28.97 15.29 -3.60
C ARG A 28 -28.73 14.51 -4.91
N ARG A 29 -28.14 13.31 -4.83
CA ARG A 29 -27.74 12.50 -6.00
C ARG A 29 -28.71 11.35 -6.32
N GLY A 30 -29.82 11.24 -5.59
CA GLY A 30 -30.83 10.21 -5.79
C GLY A 30 -30.73 9.02 -4.83
N SER A 31 -31.69 8.10 -4.93
CA SER A 31 -31.87 7.00 -3.99
C SER A 31 -30.70 6.02 -3.97
N LEU A 32 -30.12 5.68 -5.14
CA LEU A 32 -28.97 4.79 -5.24
C LEU A 32 -27.76 5.35 -4.47
N ALA A 33 -27.50 6.65 -4.60
CA ALA A 33 -26.39 7.31 -3.92
C ALA A 33 -26.54 7.26 -2.38
N VAL A 34 -27.77 7.33 -1.86
CA VAL A 34 -28.06 7.16 -0.42
C VAL A 34 -27.74 5.75 0.05
N TRP A 35 -28.06 4.72 -0.74
CA TRP A 35 -27.75 3.33 -0.40
C TRP A 35 -26.24 3.05 -0.46
N VAL A 36 -25.54 3.58 -1.45
CA VAL A 36 -24.06 3.51 -1.53
C VAL A 36 -23.41 4.20 -0.34
N TRP A 37 -23.91 5.38 0.03
CA TRP A 37 -23.44 6.09 1.23
C TRP A 37 -23.71 5.28 2.50
N LEU A 38 -24.92 4.72 2.66
CA LEU A 38 -25.29 3.93 3.82
C LEU A 38 -24.40 2.68 3.95
N GLN A 39 -24.13 2.01 2.83
CA GLN A 39 -23.21 0.88 2.78
C GLN A 39 -21.81 1.28 3.26
N GLY A 40 -21.26 2.40 2.78
CA GLY A 40 -19.96 2.90 3.21
C GLY A 40 -19.94 3.28 4.70
N SER A 41 -20.99 3.94 5.18
CA SER A 41 -21.14 4.37 6.58
C SER A 41 -21.16 3.21 7.56
N LEU A 42 -21.73 2.06 7.18
CA LEU A 42 -21.76 0.85 8.02
C LEU A 42 -20.37 0.27 8.34
N LEU A 43 -19.32 0.67 7.62
CA LEU A 43 -17.94 0.32 7.96
C LEU A 43 -17.36 1.18 9.10
N LEU A 44 -17.87 2.41 9.27
CA LEU A 44 -17.39 3.38 10.27
C LEU A 44 -18.24 3.35 11.54
N LEU A 45 -19.53 3.05 11.43
CA LEU A 45 -20.47 3.05 12.55
C LEU A 45 -20.13 2.10 13.72
N PRO A 46 -19.51 0.91 13.54
CA PRO A 46 -19.10 0.08 14.69
C PRO A 46 -18.13 0.81 15.60
N TRP A 47 -17.21 1.58 15.01
CA TRP A 47 -16.21 2.37 15.74
C TRP A 47 -16.85 3.56 16.44
N VAL A 48 -17.81 4.23 15.79
CA VAL A 48 -18.58 5.33 16.41
C VAL A 48 -19.35 4.83 17.63
N VAL A 49 -20.00 3.66 17.52
CA VAL A 49 -20.72 3.04 18.64
C VAL A 49 -19.76 2.62 19.74
N PHE A 50 -18.65 1.95 19.40
CA PHE A 50 -17.65 1.50 20.38
C PHE A 50 -17.03 2.69 21.14
N LEU A 51 -16.58 3.72 20.43
CA LEU A 51 -15.97 4.92 21.03
C LEU A 51 -17.01 5.72 21.82
N GLY A 52 -18.26 5.78 21.36
CA GLY A 52 -19.36 6.43 22.08
C GLY A 52 -19.68 5.74 23.40
N LEU A 53 -19.73 4.40 23.41
CA LEU A 53 -19.88 3.62 24.64
C LEU A 53 -18.71 3.85 25.60
N LEU A 54 -17.49 3.90 25.07
CA LEU A 54 -16.29 4.19 25.86
C LEU A 54 -16.34 5.59 26.51
N LEU A 55 -16.84 6.61 25.81
CA LEU A 55 -17.06 7.95 26.38
C LEU A 55 -18.13 7.98 27.47
N LEU A 56 -19.15 7.11 27.36
CA LEU A 56 -20.19 6.96 28.36
C LEU A 56 -19.73 6.08 29.55
N GLY A 57 -18.48 5.65 29.58
CA GLY A 57 -17.92 4.76 30.61
C GLY A 57 -18.41 3.31 30.51
N ILE A 58 -18.99 2.93 29.37
CA ILE A 58 -19.48 1.57 29.10
C ILE A 58 -18.40 0.81 28.33
N TYR A 59 -17.78 -0.16 28.98
CA TYR A 59 -16.74 -0.98 28.39
C TYR A 59 -17.33 -2.27 27.82
N LEU A 60 -17.17 -2.49 26.52
CA LEU A 60 -17.52 -3.77 25.90
C LEU A 60 -16.42 -4.79 26.20
N ASN A 61 -16.83 -5.98 26.68
CA ASN A 61 -15.93 -7.13 26.69
C ASN A 61 -15.67 -7.62 25.25
N PHE A 62 -14.67 -8.48 25.08
CA PHE A 62 -14.27 -8.98 23.76
C PHE A 62 -15.43 -9.59 22.96
N ALA A 63 -16.28 -10.38 23.62
CA ALA A 63 -17.46 -10.98 23.00
C ALA A 63 -18.47 -9.92 22.52
N GLY A 64 -18.72 -8.87 23.31
CA GLY A 64 -19.60 -7.76 22.96
C GLY A 64 -19.06 -6.92 21.80
N PHE A 65 -17.74 -6.69 21.76
CA PHE A 65 -17.10 -6.01 20.63
C PHE A 65 -17.16 -6.85 19.36
N LEU A 66 -16.91 -8.16 19.45
CA LEU A 66 -17.01 -9.07 18.31
C LEU A 66 -18.45 -9.16 17.78
N LEU A 67 -19.44 -9.21 18.66
CA LEU A 67 -20.86 -9.21 18.29
C LEU A 67 -21.25 -7.89 17.60
N LEU A 68 -20.77 -6.75 18.08
CA LEU A 68 -20.95 -5.46 17.43
C LEU A 68 -20.42 -5.48 15.98
N LEU A 69 -19.19 -5.97 15.77
CA LEU A 69 -18.60 -6.10 14.43
C LEU A 69 -19.40 -7.04 13.53
N LEU A 70 -19.85 -8.19 14.06
CA LEU A 70 -20.65 -9.16 13.31
C LEU A 70 -22.00 -8.57 12.86
N VAL A 71 -22.70 -7.87 13.75
CA VAL A 71 -23.99 -7.22 13.43
C VAL A 71 -23.82 -6.20 12.30
N PHE A 72 -22.83 -5.31 12.41
CA PHE A 72 -22.58 -4.31 11.38
C PHE A 72 -22.09 -4.92 10.06
N THR A 73 -21.32 -6.01 10.11
CA THR A 73 -20.93 -6.77 8.91
C THR A 73 -22.15 -7.39 8.24
N GLY A 74 -23.08 -7.96 9.00
CA GLY A 74 -24.34 -8.49 8.48
C GLY A 74 -25.19 -7.41 7.80
N LEU A 75 -25.33 -6.25 8.45
CA LEU A 75 -26.01 -5.08 7.89
C LEU A 75 -25.33 -4.58 6.61
N TYR A 76 -24.00 -4.51 6.59
CA TYR A 76 -23.22 -4.11 5.42
C TYR A 76 -23.49 -5.03 4.23
N ILE A 77 -23.52 -6.35 4.45
CA ILE A 77 -23.83 -7.33 3.40
C ILE A 77 -25.27 -7.16 2.91
N ALA A 78 -26.24 -7.01 3.81
CA ALA A 78 -27.65 -6.83 3.47
C ALA A 78 -27.88 -5.57 2.63
N VAL A 79 -27.32 -4.43 3.05
CA VAL A 79 -27.36 -3.16 2.33
C VAL A 79 -26.64 -3.27 0.98
N GLY A 80 -25.49 -3.94 0.92
CA GLY A 80 -24.76 -4.17 -0.32
C GLY A 80 -25.53 -5.01 -1.34
N ARG A 81 -26.29 -6.02 -0.89
CA ARG A 81 -27.19 -6.79 -1.77
C ARG A 81 -28.26 -5.89 -2.38
N LYS A 82 -28.91 -5.05 -1.57
CA LYS A 82 -29.95 -4.11 -2.03
C LYS A 82 -29.39 -3.05 -2.98
N THR A 83 -28.21 -2.53 -2.70
CA THR A 83 -27.52 -1.54 -3.54
C THR A 83 -27.21 -2.10 -4.93
N ARG A 84 -26.73 -3.35 -5.00
CA ARG A 84 -26.49 -4.04 -6.29
C ARG A 84 -27.77 -4.25 -7.09
N GLN A 85 -28.88 -4.62 -6.44
CA GLN A 85 -30.18 -4.78 -7.10
C GLN A 85 -30.67 -3.47 -7.71
N LEU A 86 -30.59 -2.36 -6.96
CA LEU A 86 -31.00 -1.04 -7.44
C LEU A 86 -30.10 -0.56 -8.60
N ALA A 87 -28.79 -0.77 -8.50
CA ALA A 87 -27.85 -0.43 -9.57
C ALA A 87 -28.16 -1.19 -10.88
N GLN A 88 -28.55 -2.46 -10.78
CA GLN A 88 -28.96 -3.26 -11.94
C GLN A 88 -30.28 -2.76 -12.55
N GLN A 89 -31.26 -2.40 -11.73
CA GLN A 89 -32.53 -1.82 -12.20
C GLN A 89 -32.32 -0.49 -12.92
N GLU A 90 -31.50 0.40 -12.38
CA GLU A 90 -31.20 1.70 -12.99
C GLU A 90 -30.42 1.54 -14.31
N LEU A 91 -29.51 0.57 -14.38
CA LEU A 91 -28.80 0.21 -15.61
C LEU A 91 -29.76 -0.34 -16.68
N GLN A 92 -30.71 -1.20 -16.30
CA GLN A 92 -31.73 -1.73 -17.20
C GLN A 92 -32.67 -0.63 -17.72
N ALA A 93 -33.15 0.25 -16.84
CA ALA A 93 -33.98 1.37 -17.21
C ALA A 93 -33.26 2.33 -18.18
N ARG A 94 -31.97 2.60 -17.94
CA ARG A 94 -31.15 3.39 -18.88
C ARG A 94 -30.94 2.70 -20.22
N ARG A 95 -30.72 1.38 -20.24
CA ARG A 95 -30.63 0.62 -21.50
C ARG A 95 -31.93 0.69 -22.30
N GLN A 96 -33.07 0.59 -21.62
CA GLN A 96 -34.38 0.75 -22.27
C GLN A 96 -34.59 2.18 -22.80
N GLN A 97 -34.19 3.21 -22.04
CA GLN A 97 -34.24 4.60 -22.52
C GLN A 97 -33.34 4.84 -23.72
N LEU A 98 -32.13 4.29 -23.73
CA LEU A 98 -31.21 4.39 -24.88
C LEU A 98 -31.76 3.67 -26.11
N ALA A 99 -32.30 2.46 -25.95
CA ALA A 99 -32.97 1.74 -27.04
C ALA A 99 -34.19 2.51 -27.58
N GLN A 100 -34.98 3.15 -26.71
CA GLN A 100 -36.10 4.01 -27.13
C GLN A 100 -35.65 5.31 -27.81
N MET A 101 -34.48 5.84 -27.46
CA MET A 101 -33.88 7.01 -28.12
C MET A 101 -33.33 6.64 -29.50
N GLU A 102 -32.72 5.45 -29.64
CA GLU A 102 -32.30 4.89 -30.92
C GLU A 102 -33.50 4.62 -31.84
N GLU A 103 -34.59 4.03 -31.33
CA GLU A 103 -35.84 3.85 -32.09
C GLU A 103 -36.51 5.18 -32.47
N ARG A 104 -36.39 6.23 -31.64
CA ARG A 104 -36.94 7.57 -31.94
C ARG A 104 -36.10 8.35 -32.95
N GLN A 105 -34.81 8.05 -33.10
CA GLN A 105 -33.95 8.68 -34.09
C GLN A 105 -34.16 8.13 -35.51
N GLU A 106 -34.81 6.97 -35.67
CA GLU A 106 -35.16 6.41 -36.99
C GLU A 106 -36.43 7.01 -37.63
N ILE A 107 -37.13 7.93 -36.95
CA ILE A 107 -38.25 8.68 -37.55
C ILE A 107 -37.74 10.07 -37.97
N PRO A 108 -37.62 10.38 -39.27
CA PRO A 108 -37.12 11.68 -39.70
C PRO A 108 -38.19 12.74 -39.48
N SER A 109 -37.97 13.61 -38.50
CA SER A 109 -38.66 14.90 -38.39
C SER A 109 -37.69 16.04 -38.63
N GLU A 110 -37.90 16.73 -39.75
CA GLU A 110 -37.36 18.05 -40.05
C GLU A 110 -37.61 19.02 -38.89
N GLY A 111 -36.62 19.87 -38.59
CA GLY A 111 -36.85 21.15 -37.90
C GLY A 111 -36.11 21.38 -36.59
N ALA A 112 -35.04 22.20 -36.71
CA ALA A 112 -34.63 23.29 -35.81
C ALA A 112 -34.24 23.02 -34.34
N GLY A 113 -33.12 23.63 -33.95
CA GLY A 113 -32.96 24.25 -32.64
C GLY A 113 -31.69 23.87 -31.88
N GLU A 114 -30.71 24.76 -31.91
CA GLU A 114 -29.52 24.74 -31.05
C GLU A 114 -29.90 24.82 -29.56
N THR A 115 -29.26 24.00 -28.73
CA THR A 115 -28.91 24.37 -27.34
C THR A 115 -27.79 23.45 -26.83
N PRO A 116 -26.70 24.00 -26.25
CA PRO A 116 -25.61 23.19 -25.71
C PRO A 116 -25.97 22.73 -24.28
N ALA A 117 -26.49 21.51 -24.16
CA ALA A 117 -26.66 20.86 -22.87
C ALA A 117 -25.37 20.09 -22.50
N GLU A 118 -24.88 20.34 -21.28
CA GLU A 118 -23.78 19.61 -20.64
C GLU A 118 -23.92 18.10 -20.85
N GLN A 119 -23.00 17.53 -21.63
CA GLN A 119 -22.96 16.10 -21.89
C GLN A 119 -22.62 15.36 -20.57
N PRO A 120 -23.51 14.47 -20.08
CA PRO A 120 -23.13 13.53 -19.03
C PRO A 120 -22.00 12.65 -19.55
N LEU A 121 -21.03 12.29 -18.70
CA LEU A 121 -19.97 11.33 -19.04
C LEU A 121 -20.55 10.09 -19.72
N VAL A 122 -20.52 10.08 -21.05
CA VAL A 122 -20.65 8.89 -21.87
C VAL A 122 -19.41 8.07 -21.53
N LEU A 123 -19.60 6.86 -21.00
CA LEU A 123 -18.54 5.84 -21.03
C LEU A 123 -18.19 5.67 -22.51
N ARG A 124 -17.13 6.35 -22.98
CA ARG A 124 -16.67 6.24 -24.36
C ARG A 124 -16.29 4.77 -24.55
N GLY A 125 -17.04 4.03 -25.35
CA GLY A 125 -16.58 2.73 -25.83
C GLY A 125 -15.37 2.94 -26.74
N ILE A 126 -14.46 1.98 -26.80
CA ILE A 126 -13.39 1.99 -27.81
C ILE A 126 -13.99 2.16 -29.21
N SER A 127 -13.42 3.04 -30.04
CA SER A 127 -13.93 3.26 -31.39
C SER A 127 -13.73 2.00 -32.25
N ALA A 128 -14.64 1.74 -33.18
CA ALA A 128 -14.52 0.57 -34.06
C ALA A 128 -13.24 0.63 -34.92
N GLU A 129 -12.82 1.83 -35.32
CA GLU A 129 -11.59 2.08 -36.06
C GLU A 129 -10.35 1.75 -35.21
N ASP A 130 -10.28 2.24 -33.97
CA ASP A 130 -9.18 1.94 -33.05
C ASP A 130 -9.12 0.43 -32.74
N LEU A 131 -10.27 -0.22 -32.56
CA LEU A 131 -10.34 -1.66 -32.30
C LEU A 131 -9.82 -2.49 -33.50
N GLN A 132 -10.18 -2.12 -34.73
CA GLN A 132 -9.63 -2.76 -35.93
C GLN A 132 -8.12 -2.51 -36.07
N ALA A 133 -7.66 -1.29 -35.78
CA ALA A 133 -6.23 -0.96 -35.80
C ALA A 133 -5.45 -1.79 -34.77
N ILE A 134 -5.99 -1.98 -33.56
CA ILE A 134 -5.39 -2.87 -32.54
C ILE A 134 -5.44 -4.33 -32.99
N GLN A 135 -6.53 -4.82 -33.60
CA GLN A 135 -6.55 -6.20 -34.11
C GLN A 135 -5.47 -6.44 -35.16
N SER A 136 -5.14 -5.43 -35.97
CA SER A 136 -4.14 -5.53 -37.03
C SER A 136 -2.69 -5.70 -36.56
N ILE A 137 -2.38 -5.45 -35.27
CA ILE A 137 -1.01 -5.62 -34.74
C ILE A 137 -0.65 -7.09 -34.47
N PHE A 138 -1.66 -7.94 -34.29
CA PHE A 138 -1.51 -9.36 -34.00
C PHE A 138 -1.23 -10.16 -35.27
N SER A 139 -0.45 -11.24 -35.14
CA SER A 139 -0.10 -12.12 -36.25
C SER A 139 -0.02 -13.57 -35.79
N LEU A 140 -0.21 -14.51 -36.72
CA LEU A 140 -0.12 -15.96 -36.48
C LEU A 140 1.23 -16.38 -35.87
N ASP A 141 2.29 -15.61 -36.10
CA ASP A 141 3.64 -15.90 -35.63
C ASP A 141 3.99 -15.26 -34.28
N THR A 142 3.13 -14.39 -33.73
CA THR A 142 3.38 -13.67 -32.47
C THR A 142 2.36 -14.05 -31.40
N PHE A 143 1.13 -13.55 -31.53
CA PHE A 143 0.02 -13.82 -30.65
C PHE A 143 -1.21 -14.07 -31.50
N PHE A 144 -1.75 -15.28 -31.41
CA PHE A 144 -2.92 -15.67 -32.18
C PHE A 144 -4.19 -15.43 -31.38
N VAL A 145 -4.91 -14.37 -31.74
CA VAL A 145 -6.18 -13.98 -31.09
C VAL A 145 -7.28 -14.97 -31.46
N THR A 146 -7.98 -15.49 -30.45
CA THR A 146 -9.15 -16.37 -30.60
C THR A 146 -10.45 -15.66 -30.24
N GLU A 147 -10.40 -14.69 -29.32
CA GLU A 147 -11.57 -13.97 -28.83
C GLU A 147 -11.19 -12.50 -28.56
N THR A 148 -12.02 -11.56 -29.00
CA THR A 148 -11.89 -10.13 -28.66
C THR A 148 -13.07 -9.72 -27.79
N ILE A 149 -12.78 -9.12 -26.64
CA ILE A 149 -13.77 -8.66 -25.67
C ILE A 149 -13.54 -7.16 -25.44
N PRO A 150 -14.46 -6.27 -25.85
CA PRO A 150 -14.34 -4.85 -25.53
C PRO A 150 -14.44 -4.63 -24.02
N TYR A 151 -13.57 -3.77 -23.47
CA TYR A 151 -13.46 -3.52 -22.03
C TYR A 151 -13.27 -2.02 -21.74
N GLY A 152 -14.38 -1.32 -21.47
CA GLY A 152 -14.38 0.13 -21.28
C GLY A 152 -13.89 0.88 -22.53
N GLU A 153 -12.90 1.74 -22.36
CA GLU A 153 -12.19 2.44 -23.44
C GLU A 153 -11.07 1.59 -24.09
N GLY A 154 -10.89 0.35 -23.64
CA GLY A 154 -9.89 -0.59 -24.12
C GLY A 154 -10.49 -1.91 -24.64
N ALA A 155 -9.63 -2.91 -24.81
CA ALA A 155 -10.04 -4.24 -25.28
C ALA A 155 -9.16 -5.35 -24.69
N ILE A 156 -9.74 -6.53 -24.52
CA ILE A 156 -9.08 -7.75 -24.07
C ILE A 156 -9.08 -8.75 -25.24
N PHE A 157 -7.91 -9.25 -25.59
CA PHE A 157 -7.70 -10.22 -26.66
C PHE A 157 -7.20 -11.51 -26.02
N LYS A 158 -8.07 -12.53 -25.98
CA LYS A 158 -7.63 -13.87 -25.57
C LYS A 158 -7.05 -14.59 -26.77
N GLY A 159 -6.05 -15.40 -26.52
CA GLY A 159 -5.37 -16.10 -27.59
C GLY A 159 -4.29 -17.04 -27.09
N ASN A 160 -3.46 -17.47 -28.02
CA ASN A 160 -2.30 -18.28 -27.72
C ASN A 160 -1.04 -17.52 -28.12
N LEU A 161 -0.11 -17.44 -27.17
CA LEU A 161 1.23 -16.95 -27.43
C LEU A 161 1.98 -17.99 -28.29
N ARG A 162 2.67 -17.53 -29.35
CA ARG A 162 3.34 -18.40 -30.33
C ARG A 162 4.86 -18.36 -30.26
N ARG A 163 5.41 -17.41 -29.50
CA ARG A 163 6.83 -17.22 -29.20
C ARG A 163 7.01 -16.87 -27.73
N GLU A 164 8.25 -16.75 -27.25
CA GLU A 164 8.52 -16.31 -25.88
C GLU A 164 8.02 -14.87 -25.64
N ALA A 165 7.42 -14.63 -24.47
CA ALA A 165 6.78 -13.36 -24.11
C ALA A 165 7.76 -12.18 -24.13
N GLU A 166 9.00 -12.40 -23.67
CA GLU A 166 10.06 -11.39 -23.57
C GLU A 166 10.36 -10.70 -24.91
N GLY A 167 10.20 -11.41 -26.04
CA GLY A 167 10.34 -10.84 -27.39
C GLY A 167 9.04 -10.34 -28.01
N VAL A 168 7.88 -10.86 -27.60
CA VAL A 168 6.58 -10.54 -28.22
C VAL A 168 6.02 -9.21 -27.72
N VAL A 169 6.11 -8.92 -26.42
CA VAL A 169 5.52 -7.71 -25.84
C VAL A 169 6.13 -6.42 -26.42
N PRO A 170 7.48 -6.26 -26.49
CA PRO A 170 8.07 -5.07 -27.08
C PRO A 170 7.69 -4.87 -28.55
N LEU A 171 7.66 -5.96 -29.32
CA LEU A 171 7.28 -5.94 -30.73
C LEU A 171 5.83 -5.50 -30.94
N LEU A 172 4.89 -6.04 -30.15
CA LEU A 172 3.48 -5.65 -30.23
C LEU A 172 3.26 -4.21 -29.77
N GLN A 173 4.00 -3.78 -28.75
CA GLN A 173 3.97 -2.39 -28.27
C GLN A 173 4.48 -1.40 -29.32
N GLU A 174 5.53 -1.76 -30.07
CA GLU A 174 6.05 -0.95 -31.18
C GLU A 174 5.03 -0.83 -32.32
N ARG A 175 4.45 -1.96 -32.76
CA ARG A 175 3.40 -1.97 -33.79
C ARG A 175 2.16 -1.16 -33.37
N LEU A 176 1.77 -1.24 -32.09
CA LEU A 176 0.67 -0.45 -31.55
C LEU A 176 0.98 1.04 -31.66
N ARG A 177 2.23 1.43 -31.35
CA ARG A 177 2.69 2.80 -31.40
C ARG A 177 2.79 3.35 -32.82
N GLU A 178 3.18 2.54 -33.79
CA GLU A 178 3.17 2.93 -35.22
C GLU A 178 1.76 3.19 -35.74
N ARG A 179 0.77 2.39 -35.29
CA ARG A 179 -0.61 2.47 -35.75
C ARG A 179 -1.42 3.59 -35.08
N LEU A 180 -1.29 3.72 -33.76
CA LEU A 180 -2.18 4.53 -32.92
C LEU A 180 -1.41 5.55 -32.04
N GLY A 181 -0.11 5.71 -32.26
CA GLY A 181 0.73 6.59 -31.46
C GLY A 181 0.79 6.16 -29.99
N SER A 182 0.89 7.12 -29.08
CA SER A 182 0.92 6.86 -27.63
C SER A 182 -0.47 6.86 -26.98
N ARG A 183 -1.54 6.61 -27.74
CA ARG A 183 -2.92 6.63 -27.22
C ARG A 183 -3.25 5.42 -26.35
N TYR A 184 -2.57 4.30 -26.59
CA TYR A 184 -2.84 3.02 -25.94
C TYR A 184 -1.57 2.36 -25.42
N GLN A 185 -1.73 1.56 -24.38
CA GLN A 185 -0.70 0.71 -23.77
C GLN A 185 -1.16 -0.74 -23.77
N LEU A 186 -0.22 -1.65 -24.04
CA LEU A 186 -0.48 -3.08 -24.09
C LEU A 186 0.10 -3.78 -22.86
N PHE A 187 -0.64 -4.77 -22.38
CA PHE A 187 -0.30 -5.64 -21.26
C PHE A 187 -0.55 -7.09 -21.64
N LEU A 188 0.46 -7.93 -21.52
CA LEU A 188 0.35 -9.39 -21.62
C LEU A 188 0.21 -9.94 -20.20
N VAL A 189 -0.98 -10.48 -19.92
CA VAL A 189 -1.38 -10.98 -18.60
C VAL A 189 -1.92 -12.40 -18.71
N GLU A 190 -2.06 -13.07 -17.57
CA GLU A 190 -2.79 -14.33 -17.49
C GLU A 190 -4.27 -14.09 -17.21
N ASP A 191 -5.14 -14.79 -17.93
CA ASP A 191 -6.56 -14.81 -17.63
C ASP A 191 -6.90 -15.71 -16.42
N ALA A 192 -8.18 -15.80 -16.07
CA ALA A 192 -8.63 -16.61 -14.94
C ALA A 192 -8.29 -18.11 -15.09
N SER A 193 -8.07 -18.58 -16.33
CA SER A 193 -7.71 -19.94 -16.68
C SER A 193 -6.21 -20.13 -16.91
N GLU A 194 -5.37 -19.16 -16.50
CA GLU A 194 -3.90 -19.20 -16.65
C GLU A 194 -3.47 -19.27 -18.12
N LYS A 195 -4.30 -18.73 -19.02
CA LYS A 195 -3.96 -18.59 -20.43
C LYS A 195 -3.51 -17.17 -20.74
N PRO A 196 -2.57 -16.99 -21.68
CA PRO A 196 -2.14 -15.67 -22.13
C PRO A 196 -3.29 -14.84 -22.70
N ALA A 197 -3.43 -13.62 -22.22
CA ALA A 197 -4.37 -12.62 -22.72
C ALA A 197 -3.66 -11.28 -22.87
N VAL A 198 -3.96 -10.57 -23.96
CA VAL A 198 -3.45 -9.23 -24.21
C VAL A 198 -4.54 -8.22 -23.86
N VAL A 199 -4.25 -7.32 -22.94
CA VAL A 199 -5.13 -6.24 -22.51
C VAL A 199 -4.57 -4.93 -23.04
N VAL A 200 -5.37 -4.18 -23.78
CA VAL A 200 -5.02 -2.86 -24.31
C VAL A 200 -5.87 -1.81 -23.64
N LEU A 201 -5.23 -0.82 -23.02
CA LEU A 201 -5.89 0.25 -22.26
C LEU A 201 -5.41 1.62 -22.74
N PRO A 202 -6.24 2.68 -22.66
CA PRO A 202 -5.82 4.04 -22.93
C PRO A 202 -4.64 4.46 -22.05
N ASP A 203 -3.71 5.22 -22.64
CA ASP A 203 -2.52 5.71 -21.95
C ASP A 203 -2.89 6.54 -20.71
N GLU A 204 -3.93 7.36 -20.79
CA GLU A 204 -4.37 8.25 -19.69
C GLU A 204 -4.80 7.50 -18.42
N ILE A 205 -5.31 6.27 -18.56
CA ILE A 205 -5.74 5.43 -17.42
C ILE A 205 -4.51 4.81 -16.72
N VAL A 206 -3.50 4.49 -17.51
CA VAL A 206 -2.34 3.71 -17.09
C VAL A 206 -1.21 4.62 -16.62
N ASN A 207 -0.99 5.72 -17.36
CA ASN A 207 -0.05 6.79 -17.08
C ASN A 207 -0.78 7.97 -16.46
N TYR A 208 -0.63 8.14 -15.15
CA TYR A 208 -1.22 9.24 -14.41
C TYR A 208 -0.15 10.04 -13.67
N ARG A 209 -0.53 11.18 -13.09
CA ARG A 209 0.36 11.99 -12.24
C ARG A 209 -0.30 12.29 -10.92
N THR A 210 0.50 12.43 -9.87
CA THR A 210 0.00 12.86 -8.57
C THR A 210 -0.59 14.27 -8.70
N SER A 211 -1.84 14.44 -8.26
CA SER A 211 -2.49 15.75 -8.23
C SER A 211 -1.76 16.72 -7.27
N ARG A 212 -1.90 18.03 -7.49
CA ARG A 212 -1.30 19.05 -6.60
C ARG A 212 -1.73 18.86 -5.14
N GLY A 213 -3.01 18.55 -4.90
CA GLY A 213 -3.50 18.28 -3.55
C GLY A 213 -2.83 17.08 -2.88
N ALA A 214 -2.57 16.01 -3.62
CA ALA A 214 -1.85 14.84 -3.11
C ALA A 214 -0.35 15.13 -2.88
N GLN A 215 0.27 16.02 -3.66
CA GLN A 215 1.64 16.48 -3.40
C GLN A 215 1.74 17.30 -2.10
N ILE A 216 0.77 18.20 -1.87
CA ILE A 216 0.67 18.96 -0.61
C ILE A 216 0.45 18.00 0.57
N LEU A 217 -0.42 17.01 0.42
CA LEU A 217 -0.61 15.98 1.44
C LEU A 217 0.69 15.22 1.74
N ALA A 218 1.45 14.81 0.71
CA ALA A 218 2.73 14.13 0.90
C ALA A 218 3.72 15.01 1.68
N ALA A 219 3.83 16.30 1.35
CA ALA A 219 4.67 17.25 2.09
C ALA A 219 4.22 17.43 3.55
N GLY A 220 2.91 17.54 3.79
CA GLY A 220 2.35 17.64 5.14
C GLY A 220 2.60 16.38 5.97
N LEU A 221 2.44 15.20 5.38
CA LEU A 221 2.75 13.91 6.01
C LEU A 221 4.25 13.74 6.30
N MET A 222 5.12 14.20 5.40
CA MET A 222 6.56 14.23 5.62
C MET A 222 6.94 15.12 6.81
N LEU A 223 6.37 16.33 6.89
CA LEU A 223 6.58 17.22 8.03
C LEU A 223 6.05 16.62 9.34
N ALA A 224 4.84 16.07 9.32
CA ALA A 224 4.26 15.41 10.49
C ALA A 224 5.12 14.23 10.96
N SER A 225 5.65 13.43 10.04
CA SER A 225 6.56 12.32 10.35
C SER A 225 7.88 12.82 10.93
N PHE A 226 8.40 13.94 10.44
CA PHE A 226 9.62 14.55 10.97
C PHE A 226 9.42 15.02 12.41
N LEU A 227 8.32 15.72 12.69
CA LEU A 227 7.97 16.16 14.04
C LEU A 227 7.73 14.98 14.99
N ALA A 228 7.04 13.93 14.53
CA ALA A 228 6.84 12.72 15.32
C ALA A 228 8.17 12.01 15.61
N THR A 229 9.11 12.02 14.66
CA THR A 229 10.44 11.42 14.85
C THR A 229 11.32 12.26 15.78
N LEU A 230 11.18 13.60 15.75
CA LEU A 230 11.78 14.47 16.77
C LEU A 230 11.24 14.16 18.16
N GLU A 231 9.92 13.95 18.31
CA GLU A 231 9.34 13.54 19.59
C GLU A 231 9.89 12.18 20.04
N VAL A 232 10.08 11.20 19.14
CA VAL A 232 10.75 9.93 19.49
C VAL A 232 12.20 10.16 19.95
N GLY A 233 12.95 11.02 19.26
CA GLY A 233 14.29 11.42 19.69
C GLY A 233 14.30 12.03 21.08
N ALA A 234 13.37 12.95 21.37
CA ALA A 234 13.22 13.57 22.68
C ALA A 234 12.93 12.53 23.78
N ASN A 235 12.00 11.60 23.52
CA ASN A 235 11.63 10.56 24.46
C ASN A 235 12.83 9.62 24.77
N LEU A 236 13.70 9.34 23.80
CA LEU A 236 14.93 8.57 24.04
C LEU A 236 15.87 9.26 25.03
N PHE A 237 15.90 10.59 25.06
CA PHE A 237 16.68 11.39 26.00
C PHE A 237 15.89 11.75 27.28
N GLY A 238 14.72 11.16 27.49
CA GLY A 238 13.95 11.30 28.73
C GLY A 238 13.18 12.61 28.86
N PHE A 239 12.84 13.28 27.76
CA PHE A 239 12.00 14.48 27.78
C PHE A 239 10.95 14.47 26.66
N ARG A 240 9.95 15.35 26.78
CA ARG A 240 8.91 15.52 25.76
C ARG A 240 9.09 16.85 25.06
N LEU A 241 9.01 16.87 23.73
CA LEU A 241 9.30 18.07 22.95
C LEU A 241 8.26 19.17 23.19
N LEU A 242 7.00 18.78 23.41
CA LEU A 242 5.90 19.69 23.74
C LEU A 242 6.11 20.41 25.09
N GLU A 243 6.76 19.76 26.05
CA GLU A 243 7.01 20.29 27.38
C GLU A 243 8.29 21.13 27.43
N ALA A 244 9.29 20.80 26.61
CA ALA A 244 10.57 21.49 26.53
C ALA A 244 10.96 21.82 25.06
N PRO A 245 10.23 22.70 24.37
CA PRO A 245 10.45 22.95 22.94
C PRO A 245 11.83 23.53 22.63
N GLY A 246 12.48 24.21 23.59
CA GLY A 246 13.84 24.74 23.44
C GLY A 246 14.93 23.65 23.31
N ARG A 247 14.64 22.40 23.67
CA ARG A 247 15.60 21.27 23.65
C ARG A 247 15.55 20.45 22.36
N TRP A 248 14.84 20.91 21.33
CA TRP A 248 14.68 20.22 20.05
C TRP A 248 16.01 19.83 19.39
N VAL A 249 17.08 20.59 19.64
CA VAL A 249 18.43 20.33 19.13
C VAL A 249 18.99 19.00 19.64
N GLU A 250 18.64 18.57 20.85
CA GLU A 250 19.08 17.29 21.42
C GLU A 250 18.45 16.08 20.70
N ALA A 251 17.20 16.24 20.25
CA ALA A 251 16.47 15.19 19.52
C ALA A 251 16.80 15.13 18.02
N LEU A 252 17.34 16.23 17.47
CA LEU A 252 17.59 16.38 16.04
C LEU A 252 18.49 15.29 15.44
N PRO A 253 19.60 14.85 16.07
CA PRO A 253 20.45 13.82 15.49
C PRO A 253 19.74 12.49 15.25
N VAL A 254 18.82 12.10 16.14
CA VAL A 254 18.01 10.87 15.99
C VAL A 254 17.05 11.02 14.82
N ALA A 255 16.31 12.14 14.76
CA ALA A 255 15.37 12.40 13.69
C ALA A 255 16.05 12.51 12.32
N ALA A 256 17.19 13.21 12.26
CA ALA A 256 18.00 13.33 11.05
C ALA A 256 18.53 11.96 10.59
N GLY A 257 18.99 11.10 11.51
CA GLY A 257 19.45 9.75 11.19
C GLY A 257 18.35 8.87 10.57
N ILE A 258 17.15 8.86 11.17
CA ILE A 258 16.01 8.10 10.64
C ILE A 258 15.57 8.64 9.28
N PHE A 259 15.53 9.97 9.10
CA PHE A 259 15.18 10.58 7.82
C PHE A 259 16.25 10.37 6.73
N ALA A 260 17.53 10.31 7.10
CA ALA A 260 18.59 9.95 6.17
C ALA A 260 18.41 8.53 5.63
N ILE A 261 18.04 7.58 6.50
CA ILE A 261 17.70 6.21 6.11
C ILE A 261 16.50 6.19 5.15
N LEU A 262 15.41 6.89 5.48
CA LEU A 262 14.25 7.00 4.61
C LEU A 262 14.58 7.62 3.25
N LEU A 263 15.40 8.66 3.25
CA LEU A 263 15.83 9.34 2.02
C LEU A 263 16.63 8.40 1.12
N VAL A 264 17.55 7.63 1.69
CA VAL A 264 18.35 6.64 0.95
C VAL A 264 17.47 5.50 0.43
N HIS A 265 16.52 5.01 1.23
CA HIS A 265 15.50 4.05 0.80
C HIS A 265 14.73 4.57 -0.42
N GLU A 266 14.19 5.79 -0.33
CA GLU A 266 13.44 6.40 -1.41
C GLU A 266 14.26 6.63 -2.67
N THR A 267 15.51 7.05 -2.49
CA THR A 267 16.42 7.29 -3.61
C THR A 267 16.76 5.99 -4.32
N GLY A 268 16.86 4.87 -3.60
CA GLY A 268 17.00 3.53 -4.17
C GLY A 268 15.87 3.19 -5.13
N HIS A 269 14.62 3.36 -4.71
CA HIS A 269 13.46 3.18 -5.59
C HIS A 269 13.50 4.08 -6.82
N ARG A 270 13.74 5.40 -6.63
CA ARG A 270 13.75 6.38 -7.73
C ARG A 270 14.85 6.11 -8.73
N TRP A 271 16.04 5.73 -8.26
CA TRP A 271 17.18 5.40 -9.12
C TRP A 271 16.86 4.20 -10.01
N MET A 272 16.32 3.13 -9.42
CA MET A 272 15.98 1.93 -10.19
C MET A 272 14.78 2.16 -11.12
N ALA A 273 13.76 2.89 -10.67
CA ALA A 273 12.63 3.24 -11.52
C ALA A 273 13.07 4.10 -12.73
N GLY A 274 14.00 5.03 -12.52
CA GLY A 274 14.61 5.83 -13.59
C GLY A 274 15.31 4.99 -14.65
N LYS A 275 16.02 3.92 -14.26
CA LYS A 275 16.66 2.99 -15.21
C LYS A 275 15.66 2.29 -16.13
N TYR A 276 14.45 2.03 -15.63
CA TYR A 276 13.38 1.39 -16.39
C TYR A 276 12.39 2.38 -17.03
N GLY A 277 12.64 3.70 -16.93
CA GLY A 277 11.71 4.72 -17.42
C GLY A 277 10.37 4.77 -16.66
N VAL A 278 10.31 4.19 -15.46
CA VAL A 278 9.12 4.12 -14.62
C VAL A 278 9.04 5.35 -13.72
N ARG A 279 7.85 5.98 -13.65
CA ARG A 279 7.59 7.13 -12.80
C ARG A 279 6.97 6.68 -11.47
N LEU A 280 7.53 7.20 -10.38
CA LEU A 280 7.00 7.02 -9.03
C LEU A 280 6.37 8.32 -8.52
N SER A 281 5.36 8.20 -7.67
CA SER A 281 4.82 9.34 -6.94
C SER A 281 5.86 9.92 -5.96
N PRO A 282 5.60 11.10 -5.39
CA PRO A 282 6.24 11.46 -4.12
C PRO A 282 5.97 10.40 -3.05
N ALA A 283 6.88 10.33 -2.09
CA ALA A 283 6.73 9.48 -0.92
C ALA A 283 5.68 10.04 0.05
N PHE A 284 4.69 9.22 0.37
CA PHE A 284 3.76 9.47 1.46
C PHE A 284 4.37 8.86 2.72
N VAL A 285 5.13 9.66 3.46
CA VAL A 285 5.77 9.23 4.71
C VAL A 285 4.73 9.25 5.83
N ILE A 286 4.41 8.10 6.40
CA ILE A 286 3.29 7.98 7.33
C ILE A 286 3.80 8.23 8.76
N PRO A 287 3.26 9.21 9.50
CA PRO A 287 3.73 9.51 10.85
C PRO A 287 3.32 8.42 11.83
N SER A 288 4.14 8.19 12.86
CA SER A 288 3.86 7.28 13.96
C SER A 288 4.26 7.90 15.28
N LEU A 289 3.37 7.90 16.27
CA LEU A 289 3.70 8.35 17.62
C LEU A 289 4.60 7.36 18.38
N GLY A 290 4.68 6.10 17.93
CA GLY A 290 5.48 5.07 18.60
C GLY A 290 6.94 5.05 18.15
N ILE A 291 7.18 5.10 16.84
CA ILE A 291 8.53 4.96 16.24
C ILE A 291 8.89 6.13 15.30
N GLY A 292 8.12 7.22 15.34
CA GLY A 292 8.32 8.44 14.55
C GLY A 292 7.65 8.36 13.18
N THR A 293 7.87 7.25 12.47
CA THR A 293 7.30 7.00 11.14
C THR A 293 7.08 5.52 10.89
N LEU A 294 6.00 5.19 10.17
CA LEU A 294 5.75 3.85 9.62
C LEU A 294 6.46 3.65 8.28
N GLY A 295 7.38 4.54 7.89
CA GLY A 295 8.00 4.53 6.58
C GLY A 295 7.17 5.24 5.52
N SER A 296 7.52 4.98 4.26
CA SER A 296 6.95 5.66 3.10
C SER A 296 6.22 4.72 2.17
N LEU A 297 5.11 5.20 1.62
CA LEU A 297 4.43 4.53 0.51
C LEU A 297 4.60 5.34 -0.76
N ASN A 298 4.99 4.65 -1.83
CA ASN A 298 5.03 5.19 -3.18
C ASN A 298 4.02 4.48 -4.07
N ARG A 299 3.48 5.21 -5.04
CA ARG A 299 2.67 4.63 -6.12
C ARG A 299 3.44 4.63 -7.42
N ILE A 300 3.37 3.53 -8.14
CA ILE A 300 3.84 3.44 -9.52
C ILE A 300 2.82 4.16 -10.41
N GLN A 301 3.29 5.14 -11.20
CA GLN A 301 2.44 6.07 -11.96
C GLN A 301 2.45 5.84 -13.47
N SER A 302 3.30 4.93 -13.92
CA SER A 302 3.46 4.54 -15.33
C SER A 302 3.55 3.01 -15.43
N PRO A 303 3.31 2.42 -16.62
CA PRO A 303 3.49 0.98 -16.81
C PRO A 303 4.90 0.53 -16.42
N VAL A 304 4.98 -0.64 -15.79
CA VAL A 304 6.26 -1.33 -15.52
C VAL A 304 6.50 -2.30 -16.67
N PRO A 305 7.69 -2.35 -17.29
CA PRO A 305 7.91 -3.17 -18.48
C PRO A 305 7.68 -4.67 -18.27
N ASN A 306 8.20 -5.23 -17.18
CA ASN A 306 8.15 -6.66 -16.90
C ASN A 306 8.32 -6.96 -15.40
N ARG A 307 8.18 -8.22 -15.01
CA ARG A 307 8.35 -8.68 -13.62
C ARG A 307 9.76 -8.42 -13.06
N LYS A 308 10.81 -8.53 -13.88
CA LYS A 308 12.21 -8.23 -13.48
C LYS A 308 12.34 -6.76 -13.04
N ALA A 309 11.78 -5.82 -13.81
CA ALA A 309 11.76 -4.41 -13.48
C ALA A 309 10.93 -4.11 -12.21
N LEU A 310 9.79 -4.77 -12.03
CA LEU A 310 8.98 -4.64 -10.81
C LEU A 310 9.78 -5.07 -9.57
N PHE A 311 10.47 -6.22 -9.65
CA PHE A 311 11.33 -6.71 -8.57
C PHE A 311 12.44 -5.71 -8.25
N ASP A 312 13.20 -5.29 -9.27
CA ASP A 312 14.37 -4.43 -9.07
C ASP A 312 13.97 -3.10 -8.42
N ILE A 313 12.87 -2.49 -8.89
CA ILE A 313 12.33 -1.26 -8.31
C ILE A 313 11.91 -1.49 -6.86
N ALA A 314 11.19 -2.56 -6.55
CA ALA A 314 10.71 -2.86 -5.21
C ALA A 314 11.84 -3.22 -4.23
N PHE A 315 12.88 -3.91 -4.68
CA PHE A 315 14.01 -4.34 -3.86
C PHE A 315 15.01 -3.21 -3.59
N ALA A 316 15.21 -2.29 -4.53
CA ALA A 316 16.25 -1.27 -4.44
C ALA A 316 16.14 -0.37 -3.20
N GLY A 317 14.92 0.02 -2.80
CA GLY A 317 14.71 0.82 -1.60
C GLY A 317 15.07 0.09 -0.31
N PRO A 318 14.44 -1.06 -0.01
CA PRO A 318 14.78 -1.87 1.14
C PRO A 318 16.25 -2.29 1.22
N ALA A 319 16.89 -2.59 0.08
CA ALA A 319 18.31 -2.89 0.05
C ALA A 319 19.16 -1.69 0.47
N ALA A 320 18.91 -0.50 -0.07
CA ALA A 320 19.67 0.70 0.24
C ALA A 320 19.42 1.18 1.67
N GLY A 321 18.15 1.32 2.08
CA GLY A 321 17.75 1.75 3.41
C GLY A 321 18.13 0.75 4.49
N GLY A 322 17.90 -0.55 4.24
CA GLY A 322 18.25 -1.63 5.15
C GLY A 322 19.76 -1.75 5.37
N LEU A 323 20.57 -1.64 4.31
CA LEU A 323 22.03 -1.66 4.42
C LEU A 323 22.54 -0.48 5.24
N LEU A 324 22.06 0.74 4.98
CA LEU A 324 22.44 1.91 5.77
C LEU A 324 22.03 1.75 7.24
N SER A 325 20.81 1.26 7.49
CA SER A 325 20.32 1.00 8.85
C SER A 325 21.20 -0.01 9.59
N LEU A 326 21.60 -1.09 8.90
CA LEU A 326 22.51 -2.10 9.45
C LEU A 326 23.88 -1.52 9.79
N VAL A 327 24.46 -0.70 8.89
CA VAL A 327 25.74 -0.03 9.14
C VAL A 327 25.64 0.90 10.35
N VAL A 328 24.60 1.73 10.42
CA VAL A 328 24.38 2.65 11.55
C VAL A 328 24.19 1.88 12.86
N LEU A 329 23.45 0.76 12.85
CA LEU A 329 23.30 -0.11 14.01
C LEU A 329 24.66 -0.67 14.46
N LEU A 330 25.46 -1.23 13.56
CA LEU A 330 26.75 -1.84 13.89
C LEU A 330 27.75 -0.80 14.42
N VAL A 331 27.79 0.38 13.80
CA VAL A 331 28.60 1.50 14.29
C VAL A 331 28.10 1.92 15.67
N GLY A 332 26.79 2.05 15.87
CA GLY A 332 26.21 2.35 17.17
C GLY A 332 26.59 1.34 18.25
N LEU A 333 26.48 0.04 17.96
CA LEU A 333 26.85 -1.02 18.89
C LEU A 333 28.34 -0.98 19.25
N ARG A 334 29.22 -0.62 18.30
CA ARG A 334 30.66 -0.46 18.55
C ARG A 334 31.00 0.78 19.37
N LEU A 335 30.22 1.84 19.24
CA LEU A 335 30.37 3.08 20.00
C LEU A 335 29.71 3.03 21.39
N SER A 336 28.86 2.02 21.64
CA SER A 336 28.24 1.79 22.95
C SER A 336 29.30 1.51 24.01
N GLY A 337 29.19 2.18 25.15
CA GLY A 337 30.18 2.16 26.24
C GLY A 337 29.83 3.15 27.35
N SER A 338 30.82 3.56 28.16
CA SER A 338 30.59 4.47 29.29
C SER A 338 30.15 5.87 28.84
N GLY A 339 28.89 6.23 29.09
CA GLY A 339 28.32 7.55 28.78
C GLY A 339 27.15 7.57 27.77
N GLY A 340 26.60 6.40 27.40
CA GLY A 340 25.45 6.30 26.49
C GLY A 340 24.07 6.35 27.16
N LEU A 341 23.02 6.13 26.36
CA LEU A 341 21.65 5.94 26.82
C LEU A 341 21.52 4.59 27.52
N TYR A 342 21.05 4.55 28.76
CA TYR A 342 20.82 3.29 29.46
C TYR A 342 19.48 2.69 29.05
N VAL A 343 19.51 1.50 28.46
CA VAL A 343 18.30 0.77 28.07
C VAL A 343 18.22 -0.59 28.73
N PRO A 344 17.01 -1.09 29.04
CA PRO A 344 16.83 -2.47 29.49
C PRO A 344 17.34 -3.47 28.47
N THR A 345 18.12 -4.45 28.93
CA THR A 345 18.64 -5.54 28.08
C THR A 345 17.52 -6.31 27.38
N GLU A 346 16.35 -6.45 28.01
CA GLU A 346 15.18 -7.14 27.45
C GLU A 346 14.73 -6.56 26.11
N ILE A 347 14.98 -5.27 25.84
CA ILE A 347 14.61 -4.65 24.57
C ILE A 347 15.26 -5.42 23.42
N PHE A 348 16.53 -5.82 23.52
CA PHE A 348 17.26 -6.57 22.50
C PHE A 348 16.63 -7.92 22.13
N ARG A 349 15.74 -8.47 22.96
CA ARG A 349 14.99 -9.70 22.65
C ARG A 349 13.80 -9.47 21.75
N SER A 350 13.40 -8.22 21.53
CA SER A 350 12.27 -7.90 20.63
C SER A 350 12.59 -8.12 19.15
N SER A 351 13.85 -8.40 18.80
CA SER A 351 14.28 -8.68 17.44
C SER A 351 15.41 -9.73 17.40
N ILE A 352 15.22 -10.81 16.65
CA ILE A 352 16.25 -11.85 16.47
C ILE A 352 17.53 -11.25 15.86
N LEU A 353 17.40 -10.46 14.81
CA LEU A 353 18.54 -9.86 14.12
C LEU A 353 19.31 -8.92 15.05
N VAL A 354 18.61 -7.95 15.66
CA VAL A 354 19.26 -6.93 16.48
C VAL A 354 19.84 -7.55 17.75
N GLY A 355 19.11 -8.45 18.41
CA GLY A 355 19.61 -9.14 19.60
C GLY A 355 20.82 -10.02 19.32
N THR A 356 20.84 -10.73 18.19
CA THR A 356 22.01 -11.55 17.79
C THR A 356 23.22 -10.66 17.52
N LEU A 357 23.05 -9.56 16.76
CA LEU A 357 24.14 -8.62 16.48
C LEU A 357 24.64 -7.92 17.74
N ALA A 358 23.72 -7.49 18.62
CA ALA A 358 24.06 -6.90 19.89
C ALA A 358 24.85 -7.89 20.75
N ARG A 359 24.46 -9.16 20.79
CA ARG A 359 25.19 -10.20 21.54
C ARG A 359 26.60 -10.43 21.00
N LEU A 360 26.76 -10.45 19.67
CA LEU A 360 28.06 -10.61 19.03
C LEU A 360 29.00 -9.42 19.31
N VAL A 361 28.47 -8.21 19.43
CA VAL A 361 29.30 -6.99 19.60
C VAL A 361 29.51 -6.61 21.07
N LEU A 362 28.45 -6.63 21.89
CA LEU A 362 28.46 -6.19 23.29
C LEU A 362 28.81 -7.32 24.27
N GLY A 363 28.65 -8.59 23.86
CA GLY A 363 29.06 -9.74 24.65
C GLY A 363 28.41 -9.79 26.03
N SER A 364 29.25 -9.85 27.07
CA SER A 364 28.84 -9.96 28.48
C SER A 364 28.12 -8.74 29.02
N GLN A 365 28.19 -7.57 28.35
CA GLN A 365 27.47 -6.38 28.79
C GLN A 365 25.94 -6.62 28.83
N LEU A 366 25.42 -7.47 27.92
CA LEU A 366 24.01 -7.87 27.89
C LEU A 366 23.59 -8.80 29.05
N GLN A 367 24.46 -9.05 30.04
CA GLN A 367 24.08 -9.72 31.28
C GLN A 367 23.62 -8.75 32.36
N ALA A 368 23.94 -7.45 32.21
CA ALA A 368 23.42 -6.41 33.08
C ALA A 368 21.92 -6.17 32.82
N GLU A 369 21.20 -5.67 33.81
CA GLU A 369 19.80 -5.26 33.62
C GLU A 369 19.69 -4.07 32.65
N LEU A 370 20.61 -3.11 32.79
CA LEU A 370 20.70 -1.92 31.96
C LEU A 370 22.04 -1.90 31.22
N VAL A 371 21.98 -1.59 29.92
CA VAL A 371 23.16 -1.51 29.05
C VAL A 371 23.26 -0.12 28.46
N PRO A 372 24.42 0.54 28.55
CA PRO A 372 24.62 1.84 27.92
C PRO A 372 24.80 1.66 26.41
N ILE A 373 23.97 2.33 25.63
CA ILE A 373 23.98 2.27 24.16
C ILE A 373 24.21 3.64 23.54
N HIS A 374 24.91 3.68 22.41
CA HIS A 374 24.96 4.89 21.59
C HIS A 374 23.60 5.12 20.89
N PRO A 375 23.09 6.37 20.74
CA PRO A 375 21.81 6.65 20.07
C PRO A 375 21.69 6.08 18.64
N PHE A 376 22.81 5.85 17.97
CA PHE A 376 22.83 5.18 16.66
C PHE A 376 22.29 3.76 16.69
N VAL A 377 22.36 3.06 17.83
CA VAL A 377 21.70 1.76 17.98
C VAL A 377 20.19 1.90 17.78
N ALA A 378 19.58 2.91 18.39
CA ALA A 378 18.15 3.20 18.21
C ALA A 378 17.83 3.62 16.77
N VAL A 379 18.63 4.51 16.18
CA VAL A 379 18.45 4.95 14.78
C VAL A 379 18.53 3.77 13.80
N GLY A 380 19.58 2.96 13.89
CA GLY A 380 19.79 1.82 13.01
C GLY A 380 18.72 0.75 13.20
N TRP A 381 18.30 0.49 14.44
CA TRP A 381 17.21 -0.44 14.69
C TRP A 381 15.87 0.08 14.15
N ILE A 382 15.47 1.30 14.47
CA ILE A 382 14.22 1.89 13.95
C ILE A 382 14.23 1.86 12.42
N GLY A 383 15.36 2.18 11.80
CA GLY A 383 15.55 2.05 10.35
C GLY A 383 15.32 0.62 9.83
N LEU A 384 15.96 -0.38 10.43
CA LEU A 384 15.74 -1.79 10.10
C LEU A 384 14.28 -2.21 10.28
N ALA A 385 13.63 -1.76 11.35
CA ALA A 385 12.22 -2.06 11.61
C ALA A 385 11.31 -1.45 10.54
N ILE A 386 11.52 -0.19 10.16
CA ILE A 386 10.78 0.47 9.08
C ILE A 386 10.99 -0.28 7.75
N THR A 387 12.23 -0.62 7.41
CA THR A 387 12.54 -1.42 6.22
C THR A 387 11.85 -2.78 6.26
N ALA A 388 11.91 -3.49 7.39
CA ALA A 388 11.26 -4.79 7.54
C ALA A 388 9.73 -4.68 7.40
N LEU A 389 9.11 -3.65 7.97
CA LEU A 389 7.68 -3.40 7.80
C LEU A 389 7.31 -3.13 6.33
N SER A 390 8.15 -2.41 5.57
CA SER A 390 7.97 -2.23 4.13
C SER A 390 8.13 -3.54 3.33
N LEU A 391 8.89 -4.50 3.86
CA LEU A 391 9.09 -5.83 3.27
C LEU A 391 8.00 -6.85 3.63
N LEU A 392 6.97 -6.46 4.40
CA LEU A 392 5.82 -7.33 4.63
C LEU A 392 5.18 -7.72 3.28
N PRO A 393 4.86 -9.02 3.07
CA PRO A 393 4.36 -9.50 1.79
C PRO A 393 2.87 -9.18 1.64
N ALA A 394 2.54 -7.91 1.52
CA ALA A 394 1.18 -7.39 1.50
C ALA A 394 0.97 -6.24 0.50
N GLY A 395 0.05 -6.48 -0.44
CA GLY A 395 -0.42 -5.60 -1.50
C GLY A 395 0.65 -4.68 -2.10
N GLN A 396 0.53 -3.36 -1.91
CA GLN A 396 1.43 -2.37 -2.56
C GLN A 396 2.70 -2.05 -1.77
N LEU A 397 2.96 -2.74 -0.66
CA LEU A 397 4.24 -2.63 0.04
C LEU A 397 5.37 -3.20 -0.83
N ASP A 398 6.62 -2.87 -0.49
CA ASP A 398 7.79 -3.34 -1.23
C ASP A 398 7.87 -4.87 -1.21
N GLY A 399 7.59 -5.50 -0.07
CA GLY A 399 7.47 -6.95 0.05
C GLY A 399 6.35 -7.55 -0.78
N GLY A 400 5.20 -6.87 -0.87
CA GLY A 400 4.08 -7.28 -1.72
C GLY A 400 4.44 -7.24 -3.20
N ARG A 401 5.13 -6.20 -3.65
CA ARG A 401 5.67 -6.07 -5.02
C ARG A 401 6.74 -7.11 -5.32
N ILE A 402 7.64 -7.40 -4.37
CA ILE A 402 8.63 -8.47 -4.50
C ILE A 402 7.95 -9.83 -4.68
N VAL A 403 6.99 -10.18 -3.82
CA VAL A 403 6.24 -11.44 -3.93
C VAL A 403 5.45 -11.51 -5.23
N GLN A 404 4.86 -10.39 -5.67
CA GLN A 404 4.16 -10.33 -6.96
C GLN A 404 5.11 -10.53 -8.14
N ALA A 405 6.28 -9.92 -8.10
CA ALA A 405 7.26 -10.06 -9.16
C ALA A 405 7.80 -11.50 -9.27
N VAL A 406 8.03 -12.19 -8.14
CA VAL A 406 8.61 -13.55 -8.15
C VAL A 406 7.55 -14.64 -8.30
N TYR A 407 6.39 -14.52 -7.65
CA TYR A 407 5.39 -15.59 -7.57
C TYR A 407 4.04 -15.25 -8.23
N GLY A 408 3.94 -14.10 -8.88
CA GLY A 408 2.73 -13.64 -9.56
C GLY A 408 1.67 -13.03 -8.65
N ARG A 409 0.66 -12.41 -9.28
CA ARG A 409 -0.38 -11.64 -8.58
C ARG A 409 -1.27 -12.48 -7.66
N LYS A 410 -1.61 -13.71 -8.05
CA LYS A 410 -2.45 -14.61 -7.23
C LYS A 410 -1.76 -14.93 -5.90
N THR A 411 -0.47 -15.22 -5.94
CA THR A 411 0.33 -15.53 -4.75
C THR A 411 0.49 -14.30 -3.87
N ALA A 412 0.77 -13.13 -4.45
CA ALA A 412 0.83 -11.86 -3.71
C ALA A 412 -0.48 -11.52 -2.98
N ALA A 413 -1.63 -11.76 -3.63
CA ALA A 413 -2.93 -11.56 -3.00
C ALA A 413 -3.14 -12.52 -1.81
N ARG A 414 -2.75 -13.80 -1.94
CA ARG A 414 -2.80 -14.77 -0.83
C ARG A 414 -1.85 -14.38 0.31
N ALA A 415 -0.62 -13.98 -0.01
CA ALA A 415 0.37 -13.53 0.95
C ALA A 415 -0.12 -12.30 1.73
N THR A 416 -0.85 -11.39 1.07
CA THR A 416 -1.49 -10.24 1.71
C THR A 416 -2.49 -10.66 2.77
N VAL A 417 -3.35 -11.63 2.46
CA VAL A 417 -4.34 -12.16 3.42
C VAL A 417 -3.64 -12.81 4.61
N ILE A 418 -2.61 -13.62 4.35
CA ILE A 418 -1.81 -14.27 5.42
C ILE A 418 -1.17 -13.21 6.31
N THR A 419 -0.57 -12.18 5.72
CA THR A 419 0.05 -11.06 6.45
C THR A 419 -0.97 -10.32 7.31
N LEU A 420 -2.16 -10.03 6.78
CA LEU A 420 -3.23 -9.38 7.54
C LEU A 420 -3.71 -10.23 8.72
N ILE A 421 -3.82 -11.56 8.55
CA ILE A 421 -4.15 -12.47 9.65
C ILE A 421 -3.05 -12.46 10.71
N ALA A 422 -1.79 -12.56 10.30
CA ALA A 422 -0.65 -12.52 11.22
C ALA A 422 -0.60 -11.19 12.01
N LEU A 423 -0.81 -10.06 11.33
CA LEU A 423 -0.89 -8.75 11.97
C LEU A 423 -2.11 -8.61 12.88
N ALA A 424 -3.26 -9.20 12.53
CA ALA A 424 -4.44 -9.19 13.39
C ALA A 424 -4.22 -10.00 14.68
N VAL A 425 -3.49 -11.12 14.61
CA VAL A 425 -3.08 -11.88 15.80
C VAL A 425 -2.07 -11.07 16.63
N ALA A 426 -1.06 -10.48 15.98
CA ALA A 426 -0.08 -9.64 16.66
C ALA A 426 -0.70 -8.37 17.28
N ALA A 427 -1.77 -7.84 16.68
CA ALA A 427 -2.50 -6.66 17.16
C ALA A 427 -3.14 -6.86 18.54
N ILE A 428 -3.32 -8.11 18.99
CA ILE A 428 -3.84 -8.42 20.33
C ILE A 428 -2.93 -7.86 21.42
N SER A 429 -1.61 -7.91 21.20
CA SER A 429 -0.61 -7.45 22.17
C SER A 429 0.23 -6.27 21.70
N ASN A 430 0.18 -5.93 20.40
CA ASN A 430 1.02 -4.90 19.81
C ASN A 430 0.20 -3.90 18.98
N VAL A 431 0.04 -2.69 19.51
CA VAL A 431 -0.67 -1.59 18.84
C VAL A 431 -0.03 -1.21 17.49
N LEU A 432 1.30 -1.35 17.35
CA LEU A 432 1.97 -1.09 16.07
C LEU A 432 1.50 -2.08 14.99
N ALA A 433 1.27 -3.35 15.34
CA ALA A 433 0.73 -4.33 14.42
C ALA A 433 -0.71 -4.00 14.00
N LEU A 434 -1.51 -3.45 14.92
CA LEU A 434 -2.86 -2.94 14.60
C LEU A 434 -2.80 -1.81 13.58
N TYR A 435 -1.93 -0.81 13.78
CA TYR A 435 -1.77 0.30 12.83
C TYR A 435 -1.39 -0.19 11.44
N TRP A 436 -0.46 -1.14 11.34
CA TRP A 436 -0.08 -1.75 10.07
C TRP A 436 -1.19 -2.57 9.42
N ALA A 437 -1.93 -3.35 10.20
CA ALA A 437 -3.09 -4.10 9.70
C ALA A 437 -4.10 -3.16 9.05
N LEU A 438 -4.43 -2.04 9.72
CA LEU A 438 -5.38 -1.04 9.21
C LEU A 438 -4.84 -0.32 7.97
N LEU A 439 -3.57 0.10 8.00
CA LEU A 439 -2.91 0.75 6.87
C LEU A 439 -2.97 -0.16 5.63
N ILE A 440 -2.58 -1.43 5.76
CA ILE A 440 -2.65 -2.38 4.65
C ILE A 440 -4.09 -2.57 4.22
N LEU A 441 -5.01 -2.85 5.14
CA LEU A 441 -6.41 -3.17 4.83
C LEU A 441 -7.11 -2.06 4.03
N PHE A 442 -6.85 -0.79 4.36
CA PHE A 442 -7.54 0.36 3.77
C PHE A 442 -6.77 1.07 2.67
N ILE A 443 -5.43 1.03 2.67
CA ILE A 443 -4.59 1.82 1.77
C ILE A 443 -3.85 0.94 0.77
N ALA A 444 -3.23 -0.14 1.24
CA ALA A 444 -2.26 -0.91 0.47
C ALA A 444 -2.68 -2.35 0.16
N ARG A 445 -3.96 -2.72 0.32
CA ARG A 445 -4.44 -4.12 0.27
C ARG A 445 -4.28 -4.77 -1.10
N GLU A 446 -4.49 -3.99 -2.16
CA GLU A 446 -4.51 -4.54 -3.52
C GLU A 446 -3.08 -4.82 -3.99
N PRO A 447 -2.84 -5.93 -4.71
CA PRO A 447 -1.58 -6.13 -5.42
C PRO A 447 -1.30 -4.94 -6.35
N GLU A 448 -0.01 -4.76 -6.67
CA GLU A 448 0.38 -3.77 -7.66
C GLU A 448 -0.21 -4.09 -9.03
N ARG A 449 -0.38 -3.06 -9.86
CA ARG A 449 -0.83 -3.25 -11.24
C ARG A 449 0.08 -4.25 -11.98
N PRO A 450 -0.46 -5.07 -12.90
CA PRO A 450 0.37 -5.97 -13.67
C PRO A 450 1.42 -5.20 -14.47
N PRO A 451 2.67 -5.70 -14.55
CA PRO A 451 3.62 -5.25 -15.55
C PRO A 451 3.09 -5.50 -16.97
N GLN A 452 3.68 -4.82 -17.97
CA GLN A 452 3.32 -5.02 -19.37
C GLN A 452 3.62 -6.44 -19.85
N ASP A 453 4.66 -7.06 -19.32
CA ASP A 453 4.90 -8.50 -19.41
C ASP A 453 4.78 -9.14 -18.01
N GLU A 454 3.61 -9.71 -17.71
CA GLU A 454 3.35 -10.45 -16.48
C GLU A 454 3.70 -11.95 -16.60
N ILE A 455 3.88 -12.47 -17.82
CA ILE A 455 4.08 -13.90 -18.04
C ILE A 455 5.54 -14.29 -17.82
N THR A 456 6.49 -13.47 -18.30
CA THR A 456 7.92 -13.78 -18.16
C THR A 456 8.35 -13.75 -16.69
N GLU A 457 8.85 -14.88 -16.21
CA GLU A 457 9.32 -15.05 -14.83
C GLU A 457 10.62 -14.28 -14.53
N THR A 458 10.92 -14.16 -13.23
CA THR A 458 12.21 -13.64 -12.74
C THR A 458 13.32 -14.68 -12.92
N ASP A 459 14.57 -14.24 -12.77
CA ASP A 459 15.73 -15.13 -12.77
C ASP A 459 16.10 -15.58 -11.34
N GLY A 460 16.84 -16.68 -11.23
CA GLY A 460 17.18 -17.27 -9.93
C GLY A 460 17.96 -16.34 -8.99
N GLN A 461 18.65 -15.32 -9.51
CA GLN A 461 19.30 -14.31 -8.68
C GLN A 461 18.29 -13.43 -7.93
N ARG A 462 17.24 -12.96 -8.61
CA ARG A 462 16.17 -12.16 -8.00
C ARG A 462 15.37 -12.98 -7.01
N ASP A 463 15.15 -14.26 -7.30
CA ASP A 463 14.45 -15.15 -6.39
C ASP A 463 15.24 -15.34 -5.08
N ALA A 464 16.57 -15.52 -5.16
CA ALA A 464 17.43 -15.61 -3.99
C ALA A 464 17.44 -14.31 -3.16
N LEU A 465 17.49 -13.15 -3.83
CA LEU A 465 17.40 -11.85 -3.17
C LEU A 465 16.03 -11.61 -2.51
N ALA A 466 14.95 -12.08 -3.14
CA ALA A 466 13.60 -12.04 -2.56
C ALA A 466 13.53 -12.84 -1.26
N LEU A 467 14.05 -14.07 -1.28
CA LEU A 467 14.10 -14.93 -0.10
C LEU A 467 14.95 -14.32 1.01
N LEU A 468 16.10 -13.73 0.67
CA LEU A 468 16.94 -13.02 1.63
C LEU A 468 16.21 -11.82 2.25
N ALA A 469 15.53 -11.01 1.46
CA ALA A 469 14.77 -9.86 1.96
C ALA A 469 13.66 -10.29 2.92
N LEU A 470 12.87 -11.31 2.55
CA LEU A 470 11.81 -11.85 3.40
C LEU A 470 12.37 -12.51 4.68
N PHE A 471 13.51 -13.19 4.58
CA PHE A 471 14.20 -13.74 5.73
C PHE A 471 14.66 -12.65 6.71
N LEU A 472 15.31 -11.59 6.19
CA LEU A 472 15.77 -10.46 7.01
C LEU A 472 14.59 -9.71 7.65
N MET A 473 13.47 -9.58 6.94
CA MET A 473 12.24 -9.07 7.51
C MET A 473 11.81 -9.89 8.73
N VAL A 474 11.68 -11.22 8.58
CA VAL A 474 11.26 -12.11 9.68
C VAL A 474 12.23 -11.99 10.86
N MET A 475 13.53 -12.03 10.60
CA MET A 475 14.56 -11.90 11.63
C MET A 475 14.52 -10.55 12.35
N THR A 476 14.11 -9.49 11.66
CA THR A 476 14.02 -8.16 12.25
C THR A 476 12.76 -8.01 13.10
N LEU A 477 11.61 -8.51 12.65
CA LEU A 477 10.31 -8.29 13.29
C LEU A 477 9.96 -9.30 14.39
N LEU A 478 10.52 -10.51 14.34
CA LEU A 478 10.21 -11.53 15.34
C LEU A 478 11.10 -11.38 16.59
N PRO A 479 10.51 -11.54 17.78
CA PRO A 479 11.29 -11.60 19.01
C PRO A 479 12.07 -12.92 19.12
N ILE A 480 13.13 -12.90 19.93
CA ILE A 480 13.92 -14.08 20.27
C ILE A 480 13.05 -15.03 21.09
N ALA A 481 12.85 -16.24 20.58
CA ALA A 481 12.17 -17.30 21.33
C ALA A 481 12.99 -17.72 22.56
N PRO A 482 12.36 -18.16 23.66
CA PRO A 482 13.07 -18.55 24.89
C PRO A 482 14.20 -19.57 24.67
N ALA A 483 14.00 -20.55 23.80
CA ALA A 483 15.01 -21.55 23.45
C ALA A 483 16.26 -20.91 22.79
N LEU A 484 16.05 -19.94 21.90
CA LEU A 484 17.13 -19.20 21.24
C LEU A 484 17.80 -18.22 22.20
N ALA A 485 17.04 -17.60 23.12
CA ALA A 485 17.58 -16.72 24.15
C ALA A 485 18.57 -17.47 25.07
N GLY A 486 18.23 -18.71 25.45
CA GLY A 486 19.13 -19.59 26.20
C GLY A 486 20.41 -19.94 25.43
N PHE A 487 20.31 -20.26 24.14
CA PHE A 487 21.48 -20.49 23.28
C PHE A 487 22.37 -19.24 23.15
N LEU A 488 21.76 -18.07 23.01
CA LEU A 488 22.47 -16.79 22.92
C LEU A 488 22.95 -16.27 24.30
N ASN A 489 22.64 -16.98 25.38
CA ASN A 489 23.02 -16.67 26.76
C ASN A 489 22.61 -15.25 27.19
N PHE A 490 21.36 -14.90 26.85
CA PHE A 490 20.65 -13.78 27.46
C PHE A 490 20.17 -14.16 28.87
N PRO A 491 20.08 -13.23 29.84
CA PRO A 491 19.64 -13.55 31.19
C PRO A 491 18.24 -14.17 31.20
N ASN A 492 17.95 -15.18 32.02
CA ASN A 492 16.56 -15.65 32.11
C ASN A 492 15.75 -14.54 32.78
N GLY A 493 14.74 -14.01 32.06
CA GLY A 493 13.83 -12.99 32.57
C GLY A 493 12.90 -13.54 33.63
#